data_AF-A0A1V2PBU6-F1
#
_entry.id   AF-A0A1V2PBU6-F1
#
_cell.length_a   1.000
_cell.length_b   1.000
_cell.length_c   1.000
_cell.angle_alpha   90.00
_cell.angle_beta   90.00
_cell.angle_gamma   90.00
#
_symmetry.space_group_name_H-M   'P 1'
#
loop_
_entity.id
_entity.type
_entity.pdbx_description
1 polymer ?
#
loop_
_entity_poly.entity_id
_entity_poly.type
_entity_poly.pdbx_seq_one_letter_code
_entity_poly.pdbx_strand_id
1 'polypeptide(L)'
;MRATALALVTLLLTAGCGQSVTGVPTPNPEAARQAAADVYSTSVRAIEKYVDETRDFRGTIFFYAAVNERKSGSDVDVAMRGTPPALLTKSRSKTPPGYDYDIYHPSGDPLEYVRLGKAYTSIAPTEWVSMSASGTDLDCAIVGLQTLCKIVAALGATDKASPPGRNTTGMRLPDGRTELRTEITLKTVVDNQVINFPADVVALIEPAMMNRLVAVNIVLNSDRTLLKAEVKGEVHGEKSKVQLEIGYDAKGPATPADFPAAPRPDQVTALPAGNEAKTQFWNRMGSIQK
;
A
#
# COMPACT_ATOMS: atom_id res chain seq x y z
N MET A 1 -10.26 -84.51 -42.09
CA MET A 1 -10.21 -83.74 -43.35
C MET A 1 -11.56 -83.06 -43.56
N ARG A 2 -11.51 -81.84 -44.11
CA ARG A 2 -12.62 -80.99 -44.61
C ARG A 2 -13.16 -79.95 -43.63
N ALA A 3 -12.77 -78.71 -43.96
CA ALA A 3 -13.28 -77.44 -43.53
C ALA A 3 -14.59 -77.09 -44.27
N THR A 4 -15.48 -76.39 -43.56
CA THR A 4 -16.59 -75.52 -44.04
C THR A 4 -17.33 -75.04 -42.79
N ALA A 5 -17.93 -73.86 -42.65
CA ALA A 5 -17.99 -72.63 -43.42
C ALA A 5 -18.49 -71.53 -42.45
N LEU A 6 -18.08 -70.28 -42.69
CA LEU A 6 -18.55 -69.08 -42.00
C LEU A 6 -20.09 -68.92 -42.05
N ALA A 7 -20.69 -68.52 -40.93
CA ALA A 7 -22.01 -67.89 -40.89
C ALA A 7 -21.92 -66.57 -40.10
N LEU A 8 -22.16 -65.47 -40.81
CA LEU A 8 -22.28 -64.09 -40.32
C LEU A 8 -23.42 -63.97 -39.30
N VAL A 9 -23.16 -63.42 -38.12
CA VAL A 9 -24.18 -62.90 -37.20
C VAL A 9 -24.00 -61.38 -37.11
N THR A 10 -24.90 -60.66 -37.74
CA THR A 10 -25.07 -59.20 -37.68
C THR A 10 -25.55 -58.81 -36.27
N LEU A 11 -24.64 -58.35 -35.42
CA LEU A 11 -24.99 -57.69 -34.16
C LEU A 11 -25.47 -56.25 -34.44
N LEU A 12 -26.78 -56.04 -34.35
CA LEU A 12 -27.39 -54.72 -34.14
C LEU A 12 -26.97 -54.20 -32.76
N LEU A 13 -25.84 -53.50 -32.70
CA LEU A 13 -25.48 -52.65 -31.57
C LEU A 13 -26.39 -51.42 -31.60
N THR A 14 -27.44 -51.46 -30.77
CA THR A 14 -28.26 -50.30 -30.43
C THR A 14 -27.34 -49.21 -29.88
N ALA A 15 -27.08 -48.18 -30.69
CA ALA A 15 -26.47 -46.94 -30.25
C ALA A 15 -27.41 -46.25 -29.25
N GLY A 16 -27.26 -46.58 -27.97
CA GLY A 16 -27.78 -45.77 -26.88
C GLY A 16 -26.96 -44.48 -26.81
N CYS A 17 -27.25 -43.52 -27.68
CA CYS A 17 -26.80 -42.15 -27.54
C CYS A 17 -27.41 -41.59 -26.25
N GLY A 18 -26.71 -41.77 -25.13
CA GLY A 18 -26.98 -41.02 -23.91
C GLY A 18 -26.87 -39.55 -24.27
N GLN A 19 -28.01 -38.85 -24.30
CA GLN A 19 -28.05 -37.42 -24.50
C GLN A 19 -27.18 -36.79 -23.39
N SER A 20 -26.05 -36.19 -23.77
CA SER A 20 -25.27 -35.38 -22.83
C SER A 20 -26.16 -34.21 -22.44
N VAL A 21 -26.72 -34.26 -21.23
CA VAL A 21 -27.37 -33.10 -20.63
C VAL A 21 -26.27 -32.09 -20.39
N THR A 22 -26.17 -31.10 -21.27
CA THR A 22 -25.25 -29.98 -21.12
C THR A 22 -25.74 -29.14 -19.94
N GLY A 23 -25.35 -29.52 -18.73
CA GLY A 23 -25.59 -28.72 -17.54
C GLY A 23 -24.84 -27.40 -17.69
N VAL A 24 -25.55 -26.28 -17.64
CA VAL A 24 -24.91 -24.96 -17.53
C VAL A 24 -24.50 -24.82 -16.06
N PRO A 25 -23.21 -24.61 -15.75
CA PRO A 25 -22.78 -24.38 -14.37
C PRO A 25 -23.52 -23.15 -13.82
N THR A 26 -24.29 -23.35 -12.76
CA THR A 26 -24.96 -22.28 -12.04
C THR A 26 -24.03 -21.74 -10.97
N PRO A 27 -23.80 -20.41 -10.89
CA PRO A 27 -23.00 -19.83 -9.82
C PRO A 27 -23.61 -20.18 -8.47
N ASN A 28 -22.79 -20.65 -7.52
CA ASN A 28 -23.19 -20.81 -6.12
C ASN A 28 -22.79 -19.54 -5.35
N PRO A 29 -23.75 -18.66 -4.99
CA PRO A 29 -23.43 -17.38 -4.35
C PRO A 29 -22.82 -17.54 -2.96
N GLU A 30 -23.17 -18.60 -2.24
CA GLU A 30 -22.64 -18.90 -0.90
C GLU A 30 -21.16 -19.26 -0.98
N ALA A 31 -20.82 -20.19 -1.88
CA ALA A 31 -19.43 -20.58 -2.10
C ALA A 31 -18.57 -19.40 -2.57
N ALA A 32 -19.11 -18.53 -3.43
CA ALA A 32 -18.43 -17.32 -3.86
C ALA A 32 -18.16 -16.35 -2.70
N ARG A 33 -19.12 -16.19 -1.79
CA ARG A 33 -18.97 -15.32 -0.61
C ARG A 33 -17.93 -15.87 0.37
N GLN A 34 -17.96 -17.18 0.63
CA GLN A 34 -16.97 -17.83 1.49
C GLN A 34 -15.56 -17.70 0.91
N ALA A 35 -15.40 -17.95 -0.40
CA ALA A 35 -14.11 -17.79 -1.07
C ALA A 35 -13.59 -16.35 -0.98
N ALA A 36 -14.47 -15.36 -1.13
CA ALA A 36 -14.09 -13.95 -0.97
C ALA A 36 -13.66 -13.63 0.48
N ALA A 37 -14.35 -14.18 1.49
CA ALA A 37 -13.98 -14.01 2.89
C ALA A 37 -12.62 -14.66 3.22
N ASP A 38 -12.34 -15.84 2.68
CA ASP A 38 -11.06 -16.53 2.87
C ASP A 38 -9.91 -15.75 2.23
N VAL A 39 -10.11 -15.23 1.01
CA VAL A 39 -9.15 -14.35 0.34
C VAL A 39 -8.96 -13.06 1.13
N TYR A 40 -10.04 -12.48 1.65
CA TYR A 40 -9.98 -11.28 2.49
C TYR A 40 -9.08 -11.50 3.72
N SER A 41 -9.37 -12.54 4.52
CA SER A 41 -8.59 -12.86 5.72
C SER A 41 -7.13 -13.17 5.38
N THR A 42 -6.88 -13.90 4.28
CA THR A 42 -5.53 -14.22 3.83
C THR A 42 -4.73 -12.98 3.46
N SER A 43 -5.34 -12.04 2.72
CA SER A 43 -4.69 -10.82 2.28
C SER A 43 -4.39 -9.84 3.42
N VAL A 44 -5.32 -9.67 4.36
CA VAL A 44 -5.07 -8.83 5.56
C VAL A 44 -3.93 -9.42 6.38
N ARG A 45 -3.96 -10.74 6.65
CA ARG A 45 -2.88 -11.42 7.37
C ARG A 45 -1.53 -11.34 6.67
N ALA A 46 -1.52 -11.36 5.33
CA ALA A 46 -0.29 -11.20 4.57
C ALA A 46 0.33 -9.81 4.76
N ILE A 47 -0.50 -8.75 4.90
CA ILE A 47 -0.02 -7.41 5.24
C ILE A 47 0.52 -7.37 6.67
N GLU A 48 -0.23 -7.88 7.64
CA GLU A 48 0.20 -7.93 9.05
C GLU A 48 1.54 -8.66 9.19
N LYS A 49 1.64 -9.86 8.59
CA LYS A 49 2.88 -10.64 8.55
C LYS A 49 4.02 -9.85 7.90
N TYR A 50 3.75 -9.15 6.81
CA TYR A 50 4.76 -8.33 6.14
C TYR A 50 5.27 -7.23 7.06
N VAL A 51 4.39 -6.52 7.78
CA VAL A 51 4.78 -5.48 8.74
C VAL A 51 5.60 -6.08 9.89
N ASP A 52 5.13 -7.19 10.47
CA ASP A 52 5.71 -7.78 11.68
C ASP A 52 7.07 -8.45 11.43
N GLU A 53 7.25 -9.11 10.28
CA GLU A 53 8.42 -9.95 10.02
C GLU A 53 9.47 -9.31 9.11
N THR A 54 9.11 -8.28 8.33
CA THR A 54 10.03 -7.74 7.33
C THR A 54 11.10 -6.89 7.99
N ARG A 55 12.36 -7.32 7.88
CA ARG A 55 13.55 -6.60 8.38
C ARG A 55 14.54 -6.23 7.28
N ASP A 56 14.31 -6.69 6.06
CA ASP A 56 15.10 -6.38 4.88
C ASP A 56 14.15 -6.20 3.69
N PHE A 57 13.96 -4.96 3.23
CA PHE A 57 13.03 -4.67 2.15
C PHE A 57 13.30 -3.38 1.40
N ARG A 58 12.72 -3.33 0.21
CA ARG A 58 12.47 -2.13 -0.57
C ARG A 58 10.99 -2.02 -0.87
N GLY A 59 10.51 -0.79 -0.90
CA GLY A 59 9.14 -0.49 -1.25
C GLY A 59 9.01 0.89 -1.86
N THR A 60 7.92 1.10 -2.58
CA THR A 60 7.52 2.43 -3.04
C THR A 60 6.14 2.73 -2.50
N ILE A 61 6.01 3.84 -1.80
CA ILE A 61 4.72 4.44 -1.46
C ILE A 61 4.41 5.45 -2.56
N PHE A 62 3.19 5.42 -3.06
CA PHE A 62 2.67 6.50 -3.89
C PHE A 62 1.48 7.07 -3.16
N PHE A 63 1.33 8.39 -3.19
CA PHE A 63 0.09 9.00 -2.76
C PHE A 63 -0.26 10.22 -3.61
N TYR A 64 -1.56 10.42 -3.78
CA TYR A 64 -2.18 11.58 -4.35
C TYR A 64 -3.53 11.78 -3.65
N ALA A 65 -3.79 13.01 -3.23
CA ALA A 65 -5.07 13.40 -2.70
C ALA A 65 -5.47 14.76 -3.26
N ALA A 66 -6.73 14.89 -3.64
CA ALA A 66 -7.32 16.17 -4.00
C ALA A 66 -8.67 16.34 -3.33
N VAL A 67 -8.88 17.48 -2.69
CA VAL A 67 -10.19 17.94 -2.19
C VAL A 67 -10.47 19.27 -2.88
N ASN A 68 -11.40 19.26 -3.83
CA ASN A 68 -11.65 20.38 -4.75
C ASN A 68 -10.34 20.79 -5.47
N GLU A 69 -9.89 22.03 -5.27
CA GLU A 69 -8.65 22.56 -5.88
C GLU A 69 -7.39 22.27 -5.05
N ARG A 70 -7.54 21.84 -3.79
CA ARG A 70 -6.41 21.52 -2.91
C ARG A 70 -5.92 20.13 -3.25
N LYS A 71 -4.70 20.02 -3.76
CA LYS A 71 -4.10 18.75 -4.17
C LYS A 71 -2.66 18.61 -3.68
N SER A 72 -2.30 17.38 -3.33
CA SER A 72 -0.94 16.99 -2.94
C SER A 72 -0.67 15.58 -3.44
N GLY A 73 0.59 15.31 -3.82
CA GLY A 73 0.99 13.96 -4.16
C GLY A 73 2.49 13.81 -4.25
N SER A 74 2.98 12.63 -3.86
CA SER A 74 4.39 12.27 -3.87
C SER A 74 4.58 10.77 -4.07
N ASP A 75 5.75 10.41 -4.57
CA ASP A 75 6.29 9.06 -4.46
C ASP A 75 7.33 9.05 -3.35
N VAL A 76 7.40 7.97 -2.58
CA VAL A 76 8.38 7.76 -1.54
C VAL A 76 8.98 6.37 -1.69
N ASP A 77 10.24 6.29 -2.09
CA ASP A 77 10.97 5.02 -2.06
C ASP A 77 11.54 4.80 -0.67
N VAL A 78 11.40 3.58 -0.15
CA VAL A 78 11.95 3.16 1.14
C VAL A 78 12.82 1.92 0.98
N ALA A 79 13.93 1.89 1.70
CA ALA A 79 14.78 0.70 1.83
C ALA A 79 15.20 0.53 3.30
N MET A 80 15.14 -0.70 3.80
CA MET A 80 15.59 -1.06 5.15
C MET A 80 16.42 -2.33 5.12
N ARG A 81 17.50 -2.39 5.91
CA ARG A 81 18.37 -3.56 5.99
C ARG A 81 19.13 -3.64 7.31
N GLY A 82 19.28 -4.86 7.83
CA GLY A 82 20.19 -5.17 8.95
C GLY A 82 19.55 -5.02 10.33
N THR A 83 20.35 -5.28 11.36
CA THR A 83 19.93 -5.19 12.78
C THR A 83 21.14 -4.74 13.62
N PRO A 84 21.20 -3.49 14.12
CA PRO A 84 20.20 -2.41 13.97
C PRO A 84 19.97 -2.01 12.50
N PRO A 85 18.75 -1.57 12.12
CA PRO A 85 18.43 -1.30 10.73
C PRO A 85 19.12 -0.04 10.21
N ALA A 86 19.70 -0.12 9.01
CA ALA A 86 19.86 1.06 8.16
C ALA A 86 18.53 1.34 7.47
N LEU A 87 18.11 2.61 7.41
CA LEU A 87 16.86 3.04 6.79
C LEU A 87 17.14 4.20 5.83
N LEU A 88 16.61 4.09 4.62
CA LEU A 88 16.64 5.15 3.62
C LEU A 88 15.22 5.41 3.13
N THR A 89 14.87 6.69 3.02
CA THR A 89 13.61 7.15 2.45
C THR A 89 13.91 8.26 1.44
N LYS A 90 13.36 8.18 0.23
CA LYS A 90 13.52 9.18 -0.82
C LYS A 90 12.15 9.73 -1.19
N SER A 91 11.84 10.94 -0.76
CA SER A 91 10.57 11.61 -1.04
C SER A 91 10.69 12.45 -2.32
N ARG A 92 9.81 12.20 -3.27
CA ARG A 92 9.73 12.91 -4.56
C ARG A 92 8.35 13.51 -4.72
N SER A 93 8.26 14.83 -4.55
CA SER A 93 6.98 15.53 -4.68
C SER A 93 6.55 15.58 -6.14
N LYS A 94 5.29 15.22 -6.41
CA LYS A 94 4.67 15.29 -7.73
C LYS A 94 3.76 16.49 -7.87
N THR A 95 3.15 16.94 -6.76
CA THR A 95 2.18 18.02 -6.78
C THR A 95 2.28 18.86 -5.50
N PRO A 96 2.83 20.08 -5.58
CA PRO A 96 3.67 20.60 -6.68
C PRO A 96 5.03 19.87 -6.76
N PRO A 97 5.68 19.78 -7.95
CA PRO A 97 6.99 19.15 -8.07
C PRO A 97 8.13 19.98 -7.49
N GLY A 98 9.25 19.34 -7.15
CA GLY A 98 10.50 20.02 -6.73
C GLY A 98 10.73 20.12 -5.22
N TYR A 99 9.77 19.67 -4.41
CA TYR A 99 9.83 19.62 -2.96
C TYR A 99 10.37 18.27 -2.46
N ASP A 100 11.53 17.89 -2.99
CA ASP A 100 12.15 16.59 -2.74
C ASP A 100 13.06 16.64 -1.51
N TYR A 101 13.16 15.52 -0.81
CA TYR A 101 14.16 15.33 0.25
C TYR A 101 14.40 13.84 0.47
N ASP A 102 15.56 13.50 1.04
CA ASP A 102 15.88 12.13 1.44
C ASP A 102 16.10 12.09 2.96
N ILE A 103 15.76 10.99 3.61
CA ILE A 103 16.09 10.71 5.01
C ILE A 103 16.95 9.44 5.03
N TYR A 104 18.12 9.50 5.64
CA TYR A 104 19.02 8.37 5.79
C TYR A 104 19.43 8.20 7.26
N HIS A 105 19.21 7.01 7.79
CA HIS A 105 19.69 6.58 9.08
C HIS A 105 20.65 5.40 8.88
N PRO A 106 21.96 5.59 9.05
CA PRO A 106 22.92 4.49 9.00
C PRO A 106 22.69 3.49 10.13
N SER A 107 23.01 2.22 9.87
CA SER A 107 22.86 1.15 10.87
C SER A 107 23.66 1.46 12.14
N GLY A 108 22.96 1.53 13.28
CA GLY A 108 23.55 1.72 14.61
C GLY A 108 24.02 3.15 14.91
N ASP A 109 23.80 4.11 14.01
CA ASP A 109 24.19 5.50 14.21
C ASP A 109 23.16 6.22 15.10
N PRO A 110 23.56 7.02 16.11
CA PRO A 110 22.60 7.80 16.91
C PRO A 110 21.94 8.94 16.12
N LEU A 111 22.37 9.23 14.89
CA LEU A 111 21.88 10.31 14.05
C LEU A 111 21.05 9.81 12.87
N GLU A 112 20.10 10.65 12.46
CA GLU A 112 19.46 10.60 11.15
C GLU A 112 19.86 11.83 10.34
N TYR A 113 20.00 11.65 9.03
CA TYR A 113 20.45 12.67 8.09
C TYR A 113 19.36 12.97 7.08
N VAL A 114 19.01 14.24 6.93
CA VAL A 114 18.06 14.71 5.93
C VAL A 114 18.82 15.40 4.81
N ARG A 115 18.71 14.89 3.59
CA ARG A 115 19.23 15.54 2.38
C ARG A 115 18.20 16.51 1.85
N LEU A 116 18.56 17.79 1.78
CA LEU A 116 17.68 18.84 1.32
C LEU A 116 17.65 18.90 -0.22
N GLY A 117 16.47 18.79 -0.82
CA GLY A 117 16.28 19.10 -2.23
C GLY A 117 16.38 20.60 -2.50
N LYS A 118 16.36 20.97 -3.79
CA LYS A 118 16.59 22.36 -4.24
C LYS A 118 15.64 23.38 -3.59
N ALA A 119 14.39 23.02 -3.34
CA ALA A 119 13.41 23.91 -2.69
C ALA A 119 13.76 24.25 -1.23
N TYR A 120 14.61 23.44 -0.58
CA TYR A 120 14.90 23.51 0.84
C TYR A 120 16.28 24.07 1.17
N THR A 121 17.05 24.51 0.19
CA THR A 121 18.42 25.02 0.39
C THR A 121 18.51 26.26 1.28
N SER A 122 17.39 26.96 1.50
CA SER A 122 17.31 28.09 2.44
C SER A 122 17.16 27.67 3.91
N ILE A 123 16.92 26.39 4.20
CA ILE A 123 16.71 25.90 5.57
C ILE A 123 18.03 25.78 6.33
N ALA A 124 19.08 25.31 5.65
CA ALA A 124 20.40 25.08 6.22
C ALA A 124 21.51 25.40 5.19
N PRO A 125 22.72 25.79 5.64
CA PRO A 125 23.81 26.17 4.74
C PRO A 125 24.44 24.99 3.99
N THR A 126 24.20 23.75 4.42
CA THR A 126 24.73 22.54 3.79
C THR A 126 23.63 21.66 3.22
N GLU A 127 24.00 20.74 2.33
CA GLU A 127 23.07 19.80 1.68
C GLU A 127 22.42 18.83 2.67
N TRP A 128 23.16 18.42 3.71
CA TRP A 128 22.66 17.51 4.73
C TRP A 128 22.40 18.23 6.04
N VAL A 129 21.35 17.79 6.74
CA VAL A 129 21.04 18.20 8.10
C VAL A 129 21.04 16.96 8.98
N SER A 130 21.76 16.97 10.10
CA SER A 130 21.72 15.88 11.07
C SER A 130 20.86 16.21 12.28
N MET A 131 20.19 15.21 12.81
CA MET A 131 19.43 15.29 14.06
C MET A 131 19.46 13.94 14.78
N SER A 132 19.06 13.91 16.05
CA SER A 132 18.95 12.66 16.79
C SER A 132 17.96 11.71 16.11
N ALA A 133 18.38 10.48 15.88
CA ALA A 133 17.54 9.45 15.30
C ALA A 133 16.30 9.22 16.17
N SER A 134 15.15 9.07 15.52
CA SER A 134 13.99 8.48 16.17
C SER A 134 14.27 6.98 16.36
N GLY A 135 13.98 6.41 17.53
CA GLY A 135 14.18 4.97 17.76
C GLY A 135 13.52 4.14 16.65
N THR A 136 14.21 3.07 16.21
CA THR A 136 13.78 2.22 15.09
C THR A 136 12.93 1.02 15.54
N ASP A 137 12.62 0.92 16.84
CA ASP A 137 11.96 -0.24 17.47
C ASP A 137 10.43 -0.30 17.29
N LEU A 138 9.87 0.43 16.32
CA LEU A 138 8.42 0.44 16.07
C LEU A 138 8.14 0.09 14.61
N ASP A 139 7.62 -1.11 14.36
CA ASP A 139 7.34 -1.64 13.01
C ASP A 139 6.38 -0.71 12.22
N CYS A 140 5.37 -0.11 12.86
CA CYS A 140 4.48 0.88 12.24
C CYS A 140 5.00 2.34 12.28
N ALA A 141 6.24 2.59 12.74
CA ALA A 141 6.87 3.91 12.64
C ALA A 141 7.72 4.07 11.36
N ILE A 142 8.07 2.96 10.71
CA ILE A 142 8.82 2.98 9.46
C ILE A 142 7.91 3.43 8.32
N VAL A 143 8.34 4.46 7.59
CA VAL A 143 7.67 4.97 6.40
C VAL A 143 7.47 3.83 5.40
N GLY A 144 6.24 3.63 4.91
CA GLY A 144 5.86 2.47 4.09
C GLY A 144 5.11 1.40 4.87
N LEU A 145 5.71 0.83 5.91
CA LEU A 145 5.02 -0.08 6.81
C LEU A 145 3.87 0.63 7.53
N GLN A 146 4.08 1.89 7.92
CA GLN A 146 3.02 2.73 8.47
C GLN A 146 1.81 2.86 7.53
N THR A 147 2.03 2.99 6.21
CA THR A 147 0.94 3.06 5.22
C THR A 147 0.11 1.78 5.23
N LEU A 148 0.79 0.62 5.26
CA LEU A 148 0.15 -0.68 5.38
C LEU A 148 -0.65 -0.82 6.68
N CYS A 149 -0.06 -0.44 7.83
CA CYS A 149 -0.75 -0.44 9.12
C CYS A 149 -2.03 0.39 9.09
N LYS A 150 -1.98 1.58 8.48
CA LYS A 150 -3.15 2.48 8.35
C LYS A 150 -4.24 1.90 7.46
N ILE A 151 -3.87 1.24 6.36
CA ILE A 151 -4.83 0.55 5.48
C ILE A 151 -5.53 -0.59 6.25
N VAL A 152 -4.78 -1.42 6.98
CA VAL A 152 -5.35 -2.50 7.81
C VAL A 152 -6.25 -1.94 8.91
N ALA A 153 -5.85 -0.87 9.58
CA ALA A 153 -6.67 -0.19 10.58
C ALA A 153 -7.99 0.34 9.99
N ALA A 154 -7.94 0.96 8.79
CA ALA A 154 -9.13 1.45 8.10
C ALA A 154 -10.06 0.32 7.63
N LEU A 155 -9.50 -0.80 7.18
CA LEU A 155 -10.25 -2.03 6.87
C LEU A 155 -10.98 -2.55 8.11
N GLY A 156 -10.27 -2.74 9.22
CA GLY A 156 -10.87 -3.21 10.47
C GLY A 156 -11.92 -2.25 11.06
N ALA A 157 -11.71 -0.94 10.90
CA ALA A 157 -12.72 0.06 11.28
C ALA A 157 -13.97 -0.02 10.39
N THR A 158 -13.79 -0.25 9.08
CA THR A 158 -14.90 -0.44 8.13
C THR A 158 -15.66 -1.74 8.43
N ASP A 159 -14.96 -2.84 8.76
CA ASP A 159 -15.58 -4.10 9.16
C ASP A 159 -16.51 -3.91 10.37
N LYS A 160 -16.04 -3.19 11.40
CA LYS A 160 -16.82 -2.90 12.60
C LYS A 160 -18.05 -2.04 12.32
N ALA A 161 -17.94 -1.08 11.40
CA ALA A 161 -19.05 -0.21 11.02
C ALA A 161 -20.06 -0.91 10.09
N SER A 162 -19.60 -1.91 9.32
CA SER A 162 -20.39 -2.69 8.37
C SER A 162 -21.31 -1.83 7.47
N PRO A 163 -20.75 -0.86 6.72
CA PRO A 163 -21.55 0.06 5.91
C PRO A 163 -22.31 -0.69 4.80
N PRO A 164 -23.53 -0.23 4.45
CA PRO A 164 -24.29 -0.84 3.37
C PRO A 164 -23.59 -0.65 2.03
N GLY A 165 -23.74 -1.63 1.13
CA GLY A 165 -23.22 -1.57 -0.24
C GLY A 165 -21.75 -1.95 -0.38
N ARG A 166 -21.04 -2.23 0.71
CA ARG A 166 -19.66 -2.71 0.65
C ARG A 166 -19.58 -4.04 -0.10
N ASN A 167 -18.75 -4.09 -1.12
CA ASN A 167 -18.48 -5.28 -1.90
C ASN A 167 -17.08 -5.82 -1.59
N THR A 168 -16.95 -7.14 -1.48
CA THR A 168 -15.65 -7.81 -1.32
C THR A 168 -15.58 -8.98 -2.27
N THR A 169 -14.55 -8.99 -3.11
CA THR A 169 -14.30 -10.02 -4.11
C THR A 169 -12.84 -10.43 -4.07
N GLY A 170 -12.59 -11.72 -4.21
CA GLY A 170 -11.24 -12.27 -4.26
C GLY A 170 -11.11 -13.19 -5.47
N MET A 171 -9.98 -13.11 -6.18
CA MET A 171 -9.71 -13.98 -7.31
C MET A 171 -8.25 -14.43 -7.34
N ARG A 172 -8.04 -15.62 -7.89
CA ARG A 172 -6.71 -16.11 -8.27
C ARG A 172 -6.47 -15.74 -9.73
N LEU A 173 -5.38 -15.06 -10.00
CA LEU A 173 -4.94 -14.68 -11.34
C LEU A 173 -4.26 -15.87 -12.05
N PRO A 174 -4.19 -15.87 -13.40
CA PRO A 174 -3.59 -16.97 -14.17
C PRO A 174 -2.11 -17.24 -13.84
N ASP A 175 -1.38 -16.22 -13.39
CA ASP A 175 0.03 -16.31 -12.97
C ASP A 175 0.21 -16.82 -11.52
N GLY A 176 -0.88 -17.21 -10.87
CA GLY A 176 -0.88 -17.73 -9.51
C GLY A 176 -0.99 -16.66 -8.42
N ARG A 177 -0.94 -15.37 -8.76
CA ARG A 177 -1.17 -14.26 -7.80
C ARG A 177 -2.60 -14.22 -7.31
N THR A 178 -2.81 -13.68 -6.11
CA THR A 178 -4.15 -13.47 -5.56
C THR A 178 -4.46 -11.98 -5.56
N GLU A 179 -5.64 -11.59 -6.03
CA GLU A 179 -6.15 -10.22 -5.97
C GLU A 179 -7.39 -10.17 -5.08
N LEU A 180 -7.37 -9.28 -4.09
CA LEU A 180 -8.51 -8.90 -3.26
C LEU A 180 -8.95 -7.49 -3.65
N ARG A 181 -10.23 -7.34 -3.97
CA ARG A 181 -10.89 -6.04 -4.11
C ARG A 181 -11.96 -5.91 -3.05
N THR A 182 -11.82 -4.91 -2.20
CA THR A 182 -12.78 -4.56 -1.14
C THR A 182 -12.91 -3.04 -1.09
N GLU A 183 -13.56 -2.51 -0.07
CA GLU A 183 -13.79 -1.08 0.07
C GLU A 183 -13.69 -0.66 1.55
N ILE A 184 -13.28 0.59 1.75
CA ILE A 184 -13.29 1.28 3.05
C ILE A 184 -14.08 2.58 2.94
N THR A 185 -14.63 3.09 4.03
CA THR A 185 -15.32 4.38 3.97
C THR A 185 -14.33 5.53 3.94
N LEU A 186 -14.70 6.64 3.29
CA LEU A 186 -13.93 7.88 3.34
C LEU A 186 -13.68 8.33 4.78
N LYS A 187 -14.65 8.14 5.68
CA LYS A 187 -14.49 8.38 7.12
C LYS A 187 -13.29 7.63 7.69
N THR A 188 -13.18 6.33 7.43
CA THR A 188 -12.07 5.53 7.97
C THR A 188 -10.72 5.91 7.36
N VAL A 189 -10.68 6.41 6.12
CA VAL A 189 -9.47 7.00 5.50
C VAL A 189 -9.00 8.21 6.31
N VAL A 190 -9.93 9.13 6.63
CA VAL A 190 -9.64 10.36 7.38
C VAL A 190 -9.28 10.05 8.84
N ASP A 191 -10.11 9.27 9.54
CA ASP A 191 -9.94 8.98 10.97
C ASP A 191 -8.66 8.20 11.27
N ASN A 192 -8.27 7.26 10.40
CA ASN A 192 -7.04 6.49 10.55
C ASN A 192 -5.83 7.17 9.88
N GLN A 193 -6.01 8.39 9.37
CA GLN A 193 -4.97 9.16 8.69
C GLN A 193 -4.25 8.36 7.60
N VAL A 194 -4.99 7.53 6.86
CA VAL A 194 -4.45 6.74 5.74
C VAL A 194 -3.72 7.70 4.80
N ILE A 195 -4.38 8.82 4.47
CA ILE A 195 -3.72 10.04 4.02
C ILE A 195 -3.90 11.09 5.12
N ASN A 196 -2.84 11.84 5.43
CA ASN A 196 -2.93 12.92 6.41
C ASN A 196 -3.54 14.16 5.76
N PHE A 197 -4.77 14.49 6.13
CA PHE A 197 -5.46 15.71 5.69
C PHE A 197 -5.32 16.81 6.75
N PRO A 198 -4.83 18.00 6.38
CA PRO A 198 -4.94 19.18 7.23
C PRO A 198 -6.40 19.45 7.63
N ALA A 199 -6.62 19.96 8.84
CA ALA A 199 -7.98 20.15 9.37
C ALA A 199 -8.84 21.10 8.51
N ASP A 200 -8.22 22.12 7.93
CA ASP A 200 -8.86 23.05 6.99
C ASP A 200 -9.28 22.37 5.68
N VAL A 201 -8.55 21.34 5.24
CA VAL A 201 -8.91 20.52 4.08
C VAL A 201 -10.02 19.54 4.42
N VAL A 202 -10.00 18.92 5.61
CA VAL A 202 -11.09 18.04 6.08
C VAL A 202 -12.41 18.80 6.16
N ALA A 203 -12.39 20.07 6.58
CA ALA A 203 -13.58 20.92 6.65
C ALA A 203 -14.23 21.19 5.28
N LEU A 204 -13.53 20.94 4.17
CA LEU A 204 -14.08 21.06 2.80
C LEU A 204 -14.84 19.80 2.36
N ILE A 205 -14.72 18.69 3.09
CA ILE A 205 -15.37 17.42 2.76
C ILE A 205 -16.78 17.42 3.36
N GLU A 206 -17.79 17.25 2.52
CA GLU A 206 -19.18 17.17 2.99
C GLU A 206 -19.39 15.95 3.91
N PRO A 207 -20.13 16.11 5.03
CA PRO A 207 -20.41 15.00 5.94
C PRO A 207 -21.06 13.78 5.25
N ALA A 208 -21.90 14.02 4.23
CA ALA A 208 -22.53 12.95 3.46
C ALA A 208 -21.53 12.09 2.66
N MET A 209 -20.36 12.63 2.31
CA MET A 209 -19.31 11.90 1.60
C MET A 209 -18.57 10.92 2.51
N MET A 210 -18.55 11.15 3.82
CA MET A 210 -17.78 10.35 4.78
C MET A 210 -18.22 8.88 4.82
N ASN A 211 -19.49 8.59 4.52
CA ASN A 211 -20.00 7.22 4.45
C ASN A 211 -19.84 6.56 3.08
N ARG A 212 -19.28 7.27 2.09
CA ARG A 212 -19.04 6.72 0.75
C ARG A 212 -17.84 5.78 0.79
N LEU A 213 -17.92 4.75 -0.03
CA LEU A 213 -16.93 3.69 -0.14
C LEU A 213 -15.84 4.08 -1.15
N VAL A 214 -14.61 3.74 -0.82
CA VAL A 214 -13.40 3.94 -1.62
C VAL A 214 -12.75 2.57 -1.81
N ALA A 215 -12.36 2.25 -3.04
CA ALA A 215 -11.86 0.92 -3.36
C ALA A 215 -10.50 0.66 -2.71
N VAL A 216 -10.32 -0.57 -2.25
CA VAL A 216 -9.06 -1.12 -1.75
C VAL A 216 -8.70 -2.33 -2.59
N ASN A 217 -7.49 -2.34 -3.13
CA ASN A 217 -6.93 -3.43 -3.88
C ASN A 217 -5.69 -3.98 -3.17
N ILE A 218 -5.68 -5.28 -2.86
CA ILE A 218 -4.53 -5.96 -2.27
C ILE A 218 -4.15 -7.12 -3.19
N VAL A 219 -2.88 -7.15 -3.60
CA VAL A 219 -2.32 -8.18 -4.47
C VAL A 219 -1.25 -8.93 -3.71
N LEU A 220 -1.34 -10.26 -3.75
CA LEU A 220 -0.34 -11.17 -3.21
C LEU A 220 0.39 -11.89 -4.34
N ASN A 221 1.67 -12.19 -4.13
CA ASN A 221 2.45 -13.09 -4.97
C ASN A 221 1.88 -14.53 -4.92
N SER A 222 2.36 -15.40 -5.80
CA SER A 222 1.96 -16.80 -5.85
C SER A 222 2.31 -17.58 -4.57
N ASP A 223 3.36 -17.14 -3.86
CA ASP A 223 3.76 -17.62 -2.53
C ASP A 223 2.97 -16.99 -1.36
N ARG A 224 1.95 -16.17 -1.68
CA ARG A 224 1.08 -15.43 -0.77
C ARG A 224 1.77 -14.31 0.03
N THR A 225 2.97 -13.89 -0.35
CA THR A 225 3.58 -12.68 0.19
C THR A 225 2.93 -11.42 -0.38
N LEU A 226 2.96 -10.31 0.37
CA LEU A 226 2.42 -9.03 -0.08
C LEU A 226 3.20 -8.54 -1.32
N LEU A 227 2.46 -8.22 -2.39
CA LEU A 227 3.02 -7.53 -3.57
C LEU A 227 2.61 -6.06 -3.59
N LYS A 228 1.32 -5.78 -3.38
CA LYS A 228 0.75 -4.42 -3.44
C LYS A 228 -0.44 -4.29 -2.50
N ALA A 229 -0.60 -3.12 -1.88
CA ALA A 229 -1.84 -2.70 -1.24
C ALA A 229 -2.13 -1.24 -1.62
N GLU A 230 -3.34 -0.93 -2.04
CA GLU A 230 -3.71 0.37 -2.59
C GLU A 230 -5.15 0.73 -2.21
N VAL A 231 -5.35 1.99 -1.82
CA VAL A 231 -6.64 2.63 -1.68
C VAL A 231 -6.74 3.64 -2.81
N LYS A 232 -7.77 3.51 -3.66
CA LYS A 232 -7.97 4.41 -4.79
C LYS A 232 -9.44 4.66 -5.03
N GLY A 233 -9.79 5.92 -5.26
CA GLY A 233 -11.15 6.25 -5.66
C GLY A 233 -11.44 7.74 -5.71
N GLU A 234 -12.64 8.02 -6.17
CA GLU A 234 -13.18 9.36 -6.31
C GLU A 234 -14.57 9.37 -5.67
N VAL A 235 -14.79 10.34 -4.79
CA VAL A 235 -16.06 10.54 -4.08
C VAL A 235 -16.59 11.91 -4.46
N HIS A 236 -17.87 11.97 -4.82
CA HIS A 236 -18.57 13.21 -5.16
C HIS A 236 -19.62 13.53 -4.10
N GLY A 237 -19.58 14.78 -3.64
CA GLY A 237 -20.66 15.44 -2.92
C GLY A 237 -21.47 16.32 -3.86
N GLU A 238 -22.34 17.16 -3.28
CA GLU A 238 -23.11 18.14 -4.04
C GLU A 238 -22.24 19.31 -4.55
N LYS A 239 -21.23 19.69 -3.75
CA LYS A 239 -20.38 20.86 -3.98
C LYS A 239 -18.89 20.54 -3.91
N SER A 240 -18.55 19.35 -3.40
CA SER A 240 -17.17 18.94 -3.17
C SER A 240 -16.83 17.62 -3.87
N LYS A 241 -15.55 17.48 -4.19
CA LYS A 241 -14.97 16.31 -4.83
C LYS A 241 -13.72 15.89 -4.09
N VAL A 242 -13.63 14.60 -3.75
CA VAL A 242 -12.47 14.01 -3.11
C VAL A 242 -11.89 12.94 -4.03
N GLN A 243 -10.62 13.07 -4.40
CA GLN A 243 -9.85 12.07 -5.13
C GLN A 243 -8.75 11.54 -4.23
N LEU A 244 -8.58 10.23 -4.19
CA LEU A 244 -7.62 9.55 -3.34
C LEU A 244 -6.91 8.48 -4.15
N GLU A 245 -5.61 8.42 -4.00
CA GLU A 245 -4.77 7.31 -4.40
C GLU A 245 -3.66 7.22 -3.36
N ILE A 246 -3.54 6.09 -2.69
CA ILE A 246 -2.42 5.81 -1.81
C ILE A 246 -2.16 4.33 -1.82
N GLY A 247 -0.90 3.94 -1.92
CA GLY A 247 -0.57 2.54 -1.83
C GLY A 247 0.90 2.29 -1.57
N TYR A 248 1.19 1.01 -1.42
CA TYR A 248 2.51 0.45 -1.20
C TYR A 248 2.74 -0.66 -2.21
N ASP A 249 3.86 -0.59 -2.91
CA ASP A 249 4.38 -1.66 -3.76
C ASP A 249 5.63 -2.26 -3.11
N ALA A 250 5.63 -3.56 -2.85
CA ALA A 250 6.83 -4.29 -2.43
C ALA A 250 7.78 -4.46 -3.61
N LYS A 251 9.07 -4.17 -3.42
CA LYS A 251 10.13 -4.27 -4.45
C LYS A 251 11.20 -5.33 -4.11
N GLY A 252 10.88 -6.22 -3.18
CA GLY A 252 11.75 -7.29 -2.69
C GLY A 252 12.76 -6.82 -1.63
N PRO A 253 13.82 -7.60 -1.36
CA PRO A 253 14.84 -7.25 -0.36
C PRO A 253 15.71 -6.07 -0.80
N ALA A 254 16.33 -5.39 0.17
CA ALA A 254 17.34 -4.38 -0.05
C ALA A 254 18.75 -4.97 -0.17
N THR A 255 19.61 -4.24 -0.85
CA THR A 255 21.02 -4.55 -1.09
C THR A 255 21.90 -3.44 -0.52
N PRO A 256 23.20 -3.69 -0.26
CA PRO A 256 24.09 -2.63 0.21
C PRO A 256 24.17 -1.43 -0.75
N ALA A 257 23.94 -1.65 -2.04
CA ALA A 257 23.96 -0.61 -3.07
C ALA A 257 22.77 0.36 -3.00
N ASP A 258 21.70 0.01 -2.27
CA ASP A 258 20.54 0.88 -2.12
C ASP A 258 20.82 2.04 -1.14
N PHE A 259 21.85 1.92 -0.28
CA PHE A 259 22.16 2.89 0.78
C PHE A 259 23.36 3.77 0.42
N PRO A 260 23.28 5.09 0.66
CA PRO A 260 24.42 5.98 0.47
C PRO A 260 25.46 5.81 1.57
N ALA A 261 26.68 6.29 1.31
CA ALA A 261 27.65 6.51 2.38
C ALA A 261 27.15 7.60 3.35
N ALA A 262 27.56 7.52 4.61
CA ALA A 262 27.30 8.60 5.56
C ALA A 262 27.93 9.91 5.04
N PRO A 263 27.23 11.05 5.18
CA PRO A 263 27.75 12.32 4.72
C PRO A 263 28.98 12.74 5.54
N ARG A 264 29.92 13.43 4.90
CA ARG A 264 31.12 13.91 5.59
C ARG A 264 30.76 15.07 6.54
N PRO A 265 31.47 15.25 7.67
CA PRO A 265 31.13 16.29 8.65
C PRO A 265 31.07 17.71 8.09
N ASP A 266 31.89 18.04 7.08
CA ASP A 266 31.90 19.34 6.39
C ASP A 266 30.69 19.59 5.47
N GLN A 267 29.86 18.56 5.27
CA GLN A 267 28.65 18.61 4.43
C GLN A 267 27.35 18.60 5.24
N VAL A 268 27.46 18.65 6.57
CA VAL A 268 26.33 18.45 7.49
C VAL A 268 26.14 19.66 8.40
N THR A 269 24.90 20.17 8.45
CA THR A 269 24.45 21.13 9.44
C THR A 269 23.82 20.34 10.58
N ALA A 270 24.45 20.35 11.75
CA ALA A 270 23.88 19.68 12.92
C ALA A 270 22.78 20.55 13.56
N LEU A 271 21.58 19.97 13.74
CA LEU A 271 20.57 20.59 14.57
C LEU A 271 20.94 20.51 16.05
N PRO A 272 20.54 21.50 16.86
CA PRO A 272 20.62 21.40 18.31
C PRO A 272 19.95 20.11 18.81
N ALA A 273 20.50 19.53 19.88
CA ALA A 273 19.89 18.39 20.54
C ALA A 273 18.50 18.78 21.12
N GLY A 274 17.53 17.88 20.96
CA GLY A 274 16.19 18.04 21.52
C GLY A 274 15.07 18.06 20.46
N ASN A 275 13.87 17.69 20.91
CA ASN A 275 12.70 17.56 20.04
C ASN A 275 12.25 18.90 19.45
N GLU A 276 12.47 20.02 20.14
CA GLU A 276 12.04 21.33 19.66
C GLU A 276 12.74 21.72 18.35
N ALA A 277 14.06 21.55 18.26
CA ALA A 277 14.82 21.85 17.06
C ALA A 277 14.36 20.99 15.87
N LYS A 278 14.09 19.70 16.12
CA LYS A 278 13.52 18.77 15.14
C LYS A 278 12.15 19.22 14.65
N THR A 279 11.25 19.59 15.57
CA THR A 279 9.92 20.10 15.23
C THR A 279 9.99 21.39 14.41
N GLN A 280 10.85 22.34 14.82
CA GLN A 280 11.03 23.59 14.08
C GLN A 280 11.58 23.34 12.66
N PHE A 281 12.51 22.41 12.50
CA PHE A 281 13.03 22.01 11.18
C PHE A 281 11.92 21.47 10.27
N TRP A 282 11.13 20.50 10.74
CA TRP A 282 10.02 19.93 9.95
C TRP A 282 8.91 20.95 9.67
N ASN A 283 8.63 21.86 10.61
CA ASN A 283 7.67 22.96 10.38
C ASN A 283 8.17 23.93 9.30
N ARG A 284 9.47 24.25 9.27
CA ARG A 284 10.06 25.08 8.19
C ARG A 284 9.96 24.39 6.84
N MET A 285 10.28 23.09 6.76
CA MET A 285 10.08 22.28 5.56
C MET A 285 8.62 22.35 5.06
N GLY A 286 7.64 22.13 5.96
CA GLY A 286 6.22 22.19 5.62
C GLY A 286 5.75 23.59 5.20
N SER A 287 6.30 24.65 5.79
CA SER A 287 5.95 26.03 5.45
C SER A 287 6.35 26.47 4.04
N ILE A 288 7.32 25.79 3.43
CA ILE A 288 7.79 26.02 2.07
C ILE A 288 6.89 25.34 1.03
N GLN A 289 6.22 24.24 1.38
CA GLN A 289 5.34 23.46 0.50
C GLN A 289 3.94 24.07 0.26
N LYS A 290 3.75 25.37 0.50
CA LYS A 290 2.43 26.04 0.43
C LYS A 290 1.84 26.12 -0.97
#